data_AF-A0A818TRD0-F1
#
_entry.id   AF-A0A818TRD0-F1
#
_cell.length_a   1.000
_cell.length_b   1.000
_cell.length_c   1.000
_cell.angle_alpha   90.00
_cell.angle_beta   90.00
_cell.angle_gamma   90.00
#
_symmetry.space_group_name_H-M   'P 1'
#
loop_
_entity.id
_entity.type
_entity.pdbx_description
1 polymer ?
#
loop_
_entity_poly.entity_id
_entity_poly.type
_entity_poly.pdbx_seq_one_letter_code
_entity_poly.pdbx_strand_id
1 'polypeptide(L)'
;MYNWEKYIETRVSRMRDLELASIRRASLLRAVNMALFFAIMPLVGFSAYAGAWFTGSQLKAVDIFITLAFYTHMRVPIMYALPLAIEKLSDLRLAWQRIDTFIRLTMKEEERTLHTSDNDNYQQKGAIMMRNASFSWDGHDDCLSSLNIDIEPGTFVGIAGVVGSGKSSLFAAILGEMIRTKGEINTNNSSFSYVAQTAWIFCDTLRANILFEKPYDEQRYTRVVRACCLDIDLIMLGPRGDLTIIGEKGVNLSGGQRVRVSLARAFVERIDEYARLPQEEDSGGSKRLIRTPTDWPNRGAIEFRNYSLRYRSNLEPTQ
;
A
#
# COMPACT_ATOMS: atom_id res chain seq x y z
N MET A 1 -19.09 -7.68 16.02
CA MET A 1 -18.73 -8.96 16.67
C MET A 1 -18.09 -8.78 18.06
N TYR A 2 -17.31 -7.71 18.33
CA TYR A 2 -16.59 -7.57 19.62
C TYR A 2 -17.01 -6.37 20.50
N ASN A 3 -18.05 -5.59 20.14
CA ASN A 3 -18.50 -4.39 20.89
C ASN A 3 -17.39 -3.39 21.28
N TRP A 4 -16.27 -3.36 20.53
CA TRP A 4 -15.18 -2.41 20.75
C TRP A 4 -15.53 -0.97 20.38
N GLU A 5 -16.69 -0.75 19.76
CA GLU A 5 -17.18 0.56 19.33
C GLU A 5 -17.14 1.58 20.46
N LYS A 6 -17.70 1.27 21.65
CA LYS A 6 -17.69 2.18 22.81
C LYS A 6 -16.29 2.47 23.33
N TYR A 7 -15.40 1.48 23.30
CA TYR A 7 -14.02 1.65 23.76
C TYR A 7 -13.22 2.55 22.81
N ILE A 8 -13.35 2.32 21.49
CA ILE A 8 -12.73 3.14 20.45
C ILE A 8 -13.30 4.55 20.51
N GLU A 9 -14.62 4.69 20.62
CA GLU A 9 -15.31 5.98 20.77
C GLU A 9 -14.75 6.77 21.96
N THR A 10 -14.62 6.14 23.12
CA THR A 10 -14.06 6.81 24.32
C THR A 10 -12.62 7.27 24.10
N ARG A 11 -11.79 6.45 23.42
CA ARG A 11 -10.41 6.79 23.11
C ARG A 11 -10.31 7.94 22.11
N VAL A 12 -11.15 7.94 21.06
CA VAL A 12 -11.22 9.01 20.07
C VAL A 12 -11.73 10.31 20.70
N SER A 13 -12.77 10.24 21.52
CA SER A 13 -13.31 11.40 22.25
C SER A 13 -12.27 12.03 23.18
N ARG A 14 -11.49 11.22 23.90
CA ARG A 14 -10.40 11.74 24.75
C ARG A 14 -9.33 12.50 23.95
N MET A 15 -8.95 11.99 22.78
CA MET A 15 -8.02 12.70 21.89
C MET A 15 -8.64 13.98 21.33
N ARG A 16 -9.93 13.94 21.00
CA ARG A 16 -10.69 15.09 20.51
C ARG A 16 -10.80 16.19 21.55
N ASP A 17 -10.97 15.85 22.82
CA ASP A 17 -11.03 16.84 23.91
C ASP A 17 -9.72 17.62 24.06
N LEU A 18 -8.57 16.93 23.92
CA LEU A 18 -7.26 17.56 23.93
C LEU A 18 -7.06 18.47 22.71
N GLU A 19 -7.46 18.01 21.53
CA GLU A 19 -7.45 18.81 20.30
C GLU A 19 -8.32 20.06 20.46
N LEU A 20 -9.55 19.92 20.96
CA LEU A 20 -10.48 21.03 21.19
C LEU A 20 -9.94 22.00 22.23
N ALA A 21 -9.27 21.54 23.29
CA ALA A 21 -8.63 22.41 24.25
C ALA A 21 -7.54 23.27 23.59
N SER A 22 -6.73 22.69 22.68
CA SER A 22 -5.74 23.45 21.92
C SER A 22 -6.38 24.45 20.95
N ILE A 23 -7.45 24.04 20.24
CA ILE A 23 -8.19 24.90 19.32
C ILE A 23 -8.85 26.06 20.07
N ARG A 24 -9.41 25.82 21.28
CA ARG A 24 -10.00 26.87 22.12
C ARG A 24 -8.99 27.91 22.57
N ARG A 25 -7.77 27.51 22.92
CA ARG A 25 -6.70 28.46 23.26
C ARG A 25 -6.31 29.30 22.05
N ALA A 26 -6.17 28.67 20.88
CA ALA A 26 -5.88 29.37 19.63
C ALA A 26 -7.02 30.29 19.18
N SER A 27 -8.28 29.89 19.36
CA SER A 27 -9.44 30.72 19.05
C SER A 27 -9.59 31.90 20.01
N LEU A 28 -9.26 31.73 21.30
CA LEU A 28 -9.22 32.81 22.26
C LEU A 28 -8.17 33.86 21.88
N LEU A 29 -6.96 33.43 21.49
CA LEU A 29 -5.91 34.32 20.98
C LEU A 29 -6.38 35.10 19.75
N ARG A 30 -7.07 34.44 18.81
CA ARG A 30 -7.65 35.09 17.63
C ARG A 30 -8.74 36.09 18.00
N ALA A 31 -9.61 35.76 18.97
CA ALA A 31 -10.65 36.67 19.44
C ALA A 31 -10.05 37.92 20.11
N VAL A 32 -8.99 37.77 20.90
CA VAL A 32 -8.25 38.90 21.48
C VAL A 32 -7.62 39.76 20.39
N ASN A 33 -6.97 39.15 19.38
CA ASN A 33 -6.42 39.91 18.25
C ASN A 33 -7.50 40.68 17.47
N MET A 34 -8.67 40.07 17.29
CA MET A 34 -9.83 40.72 16.65
C MET A 34 -10.43 41.84 17.52
N ALA A 35 -10.46 41.70 18.85
CA ALA A 35 -10.88 42.77 19.74
C ALA A 35 -9.93 43.97 19.68
N LEU A 36 -8.61 43.70 19.69
CA LEU A 36 -7.57 44.71 19.53
C LEU A 36 -7.69 45.45 18.19
N PHE A 37 -8.07 44.74 17.10
CA PHE A 37 -8.36 45.34 15.81
C PHE A 37 -9.37 46.48 15.90
N PHE A 38 -10.42 46.37 16.74
CA PHE A 38 -11.41 47.45 16.94
C PHE A 38 -10.98 48.52 17.94
N ALA A 39 -10.22 48.16 18.98
CA ALA A 39 -9.89 49.08 20.08
C ALA A 39 -8.69 50.01 19.79
N ILE A 40 -7.66 49.53 19.07
CA ILE A 40 -6.38 50.27 18.94
C ILE A 40 -6.51 51.57 18.15
N MET A 41 -7.32 51.60 17.09
CA MET A 41 -7.45 52.79 16.23
C MET A 41 -8.00 54.03 16.95
N PRO A 42 -9.14 53.96 17.66
CA PRO A 42 -9.59 55.11 18.44
C PRO A 42 -8.62 55.50 19.56
N LEU A 43 -7.89 54.53 20.15
CA LEU A 43 -6.85 54.82 21.15
C LEU A 43 -5.64 55.57 20.56
N VAL A 44 -5.15 55.14 19.39
CA VAL A 44 -4.05 55.81 18.67
C VAL A 44 -4.50 57.20 18.21
N GLY A 45 -5.72 57.33 17.67
CA GLY A 45 -6.29 58.63 17.32
C GLY A 45 -6.39 59.56 18.53
N PHE A 46 -6.98 59.09 19.63
CA PHE A 46 -7.13 59.88 20.85
C PHE A 46 -5.79 60.32 21.43
N SER A 47 -4.81 59.41 21.52
CA SER A 47 -3.47 59.74 22.03
C SER A 47 -2.72 60.72 21.14
N ALA A 48 -2.79 60.58 19.82
CA ALA A 48 -2.17 61.51 18.88
C ALA A 48 -2.77 62.92 18.97
N TYR A 49 -4.11 63.03 19.02
CA TYR A 49 -4.78 64.33 19.15
C TYR A 49 -4.58 64.95 20.54
N ALA A 50 -4.58 64.14 21.61
CA ALA A 50 -4.27 64.61 22.96
C ALA A 50 -2.85 65.16 23.05
N GLY A 51 -1.86 64.47 22.48
CA GLY A 51 -0.47 64.95 22.42
C GLY A 51 -0.34 66.27 21.66
N ALA A 52 -0.99 66.37 20.49
CA ALA A 52 -1.01 67.58 19.68
C ALA A 52 -1.62 68.78 20.43
N TRP A 53 -2.68 68.52 21.21
CA TRP A 53 -3.31 69.52 22.09
C TRP A 53 -2.36 69.98 23.20
N PHE A 54 -1.67 69.07 23.88
CA PHE A 54 -0.70 69.41 24.92
C PHE A 54 0.49 70.24 24.40
N THR A 55 0.94 70.00 23.17
CA THR A 55 2.01 70.79 22.53
C THR A 55 1.57 72.16 22.02
N GLY A 56 0.28 72.53 22.16
CA GLY A 56 -0.24 73.84 21.74
C GLY A 56 -0.39 74.01 20.22
N SER A 57 -0.37 72.91 19.46
CA SER A 57 -0.57 72.94 18.01
C SER A 57 -2.03 73.19 17.63
N GLN A 58 -2.29 73.99 16.59
CA GLN A 58 -3.66 74.23 16.11
C GLN A 58 -4.15 73.03 15.29
N LEU A 59 -5.04 72.23 15.88
CA LEU A 59 -5.69 71.11 15.22
C LEU A 59 -6.79 71.62 14.27
N LYS A 60 -6.51 71.60 12.96
CA LYS A 60 -7.54 71.88 11.95
C LYS A 60 -8.35 70.61 11.66
N ALA A 61 -9.63 70.79 11.33
CA ALA A 61 -10.52 69.68 10.99
C ALA A 61 -9.99 68.85 9.81
N VAL A 62 -9.36 69.49 8.82
CA VAL A 62 -8.78 68.83 7.64
C VAL A 62 -7.70 67.81 8.03
N ASP A 63 -6.80 68.17 8.94
CA ASP A 63 -5.70 67.31 9.37
C ASP A 63 -6.22 66.07 10.11
N ILE A 64 -7.26 66.24 10.95
CA ILE A 64 -7.94 65.15 11.68
C ILE A 64 -8.59 64.14 10.72
N PHE A 65 -9.27 64.62 9.67
CA PHE A 65 -9.91 63.73 8.70
C PHE A 65 -8.89 62.94 7.87
N ILE A 66 -7.77 63.56 7.49
CA ILE A 66 -6.70 62.90 6.73
C ILE A 66 -6.02 61.82 7.60
N THR A 67 -5.68 62.13 8.86
CA THR A 67 -5.07 61.15 9.77
C THR A 67 -6.01 59.98 10.07
N LEU A 68 -7.30 60.24 10.23
CA LEU A 68 -8.30 59.18 10.44
C LEU A 68 -8.45 58.25 9.22
N ALA A 69 -8.48 58.82 8.02
CA ALA A 69 -8.56 58.06 6.77
C ALA A 69 -7.30 57.18 6.57
N PHE A 70 -6.13 57.71 6.90
CA PHE A 70 -4.85 57.00 6.85
C PHE A 70 -4.81 55.84 7.86
N TYR A 71 -5.20 56.08 9.12
CA TYR A 71 -5.28 55.03 10.13
C TYR A 71 -6.21 53.90 9.74
N THR A 72 -7.36 54.21 9.15
CA THR A 72 -8.33 53.21 8.68
C THR A 72 -7.73 52.30 7.60
N HIS A 73 -6.91 52.85 6.69
CA HIS A 73 -6.23 52.05 5.66
C HIS A 73 -5.05 51.24 6.20
N MET A 74 -4.25 51.78 7.13
CA MET A 74 -3.13 51.04 7.73
C MET A 74 -3.59 49.89 8.64
N ARG A 75 -4.81 49.97 9.19
CA ARG A 75 -5.38 48.97 10.09
C ARG A 75 -5.43 47.57 9.49
N VAL A 76 -5.89 47.44 8.24
CA VAL A 76 -6.08 46.13 7.58
C VAL A 76 -4.77 45.37 7.38
N PRO A 77 -3.71 45.93 6.76
CA PRO A 77 -2.46 45.21 6.56
C PRO A 77 -1.75 44.86 7.87
N ILE A 78 -1.76 45.77 8.86
CA ILE A 78 -1.01 45.58 10.11
C ILE A 78 -1.69 44.59 11.04
N MET A 79 -3.00 44.72 11.24
CA MET A 79 -3.70 43.98 12.29
C MET A 79 -4.40 42.72 11.78
N TYR A 80 -4.73 42.65 10.49
CA TYR A 80 -5.37 41.48 9.90
C TYR A 80 -4.41 40.69 9.01
N ALA A 81 -3.82 41.33 7.98
CA ALA A 81 -3.03 40.60 6.99
C ALA A 81 -1.72 40.04 7.58
N LEU A 82 -1.00 40.79 8.41
CA LEU A 82 0.28 40.37 8.98
C LEU A 82 0.15 39.19 9.96
N PRO A 83 -0.76 39.20 10.96
CA PRO A 83 -0.95 38.04 11.83
C PRO A 83 -1.42 36.79 11.07
N LEU A 84 -2.31 36.97 10.08
CA LEU A 84 -2.77 35.87 9.23
C LEU A 84 -1.61 35.30 8.38
N ALA A 85 -0.74 36.16 7.83
CA ALA A 85 0.43 35.73 7.09
C ALA A 85 1.39 34.93 7.98
N ILE A 86 1.64 35.36 9.23
CA ILE A 86 2.47 34.63 10.19
C ILE A 86 1.87 33.24 10.49
N GLU A 87 0.55 33.17 10.73
CA GLU A 87 -0.16 31.90 10.93
C GLU A 87 0.08 30.96 9.73
N LYS A 88 -0.15 31.44 8.51
CA LYS A 88 0.03 30.62 7.29
C LYS A 88 1.49 30.25 7.02
N LEU A 89 2.44 31.11 7.36
CA LEU A 89 3.85 30.79 7.23
C LEU A 89 4.28 29.69 8.21
N SER A 90 3.71 29.69 9.41
CA SER A 90 3.91 28.61 10.39
C SER A 90 3.34 27.28 9.89
N ASP A 91 2.10 27.28 9.39
CA ASP A 91 1.46 26.09 8.81
C ASP A 91 2.28 25.53 7.62
N LEU A 92 2.72 26.42 6.72
CA LEU A 92 3.54 26.06 5.56
C LEU A 92 4.88 25.44 5.97
N ARG A 93 5.55 26.01 6.97
CA ARG A 93 6.82 25.48 7.47
C ARG A 93 6.67 24.06 8.01
N LEU A 94 5.59 23.78 8.74
CA LEU A 94 5.31 22.43 9.26
C LEU A 94 4.99 21.45 8.11
N ALA A 95 4.19 21.87 7.13
CA ALA A 95 3.90 21.05 5.96
C ALA A 95 5.18 20.72 5.16
N TRP A 96 6.02 21.73 4.94
CA TRP A 96 7.32 21.57 4.26
C TRP A 96 8.21 20.57 4.98
N GLN A 97 8.36 20.69 6.30
CA GLN A 97 9.17 19.76 7.10
C GLN A 97 8.69 18.31 6.97
N ARG A 98 7.37 18.08 6.95
CA ARG A 98 6.81 16.74 6.78
C ARG A 98 7.10 16.16 5.39
N ILE A 99 6.96 16.98 4.36
CA ILE A 99 7.26 16.58 2.97
C ILE A 99 8.75 16.28 2.81
N ASP A 100 9.64 17.15 3.30
CA ASP A 100 11.09 16.96 3.26
C ASP A 100 11.51 15.69 4.02
N THR A 101 10.93 15.45 5.20
CA THR A 101 11.19 14.22 5.97
C THR A 101 10.75 12.99 5.19
N PHE A 102 9.55 13.02 4.59
CA PHE A 102 9.04 11.88 3.81
C PHE A 102 9.91 11.58 2.58
N ILE A 103 10.24 12.60 1.78
CA ILE A 103 11.06 12.43 0.57
C ILE A 103 12.46 11.89 0.91
N ARG A 104 13.06 12.33 2.02
CA ARG A 104 14.38 11.85 2.46
C ARG A 104 14.37 10.40 2.91
N LEU A 105 13.24 9.86 3.38
CA LEU A 105 13.14 8.44 3.75
C LEU A 105 13.21 7.54 2.51
N THR A 106 12.53 7.92 1.42
CA THR A 106 12.50 7.15 0.16
C THR A 106 13.87 7.04 -0.51
N MET A 107 14.71 8.08 -0.42
CA MET A 107 16.05 8.06 -1.02
C MET A 107 17.00 7.03 -0.37
N LYS A 108 16.76 6.65 0.89
CA LYS A 108 17.57 5.63 1.58
C LYS A 108 17.20 4.19 1.15
N GLU A 109 16.08 4.03 0.44
CA GLU A 109 15.61 2.74 -0.09
C GLU A 109 16.30 2.35 -1.40
N GLU A 110 16.73 3.30 -2.23
CA GLU A 110 17.50 3.02 -3.46
C GLU A 110 18.90 2.46 -3.16
N GLU A 111 19.45 2.69 -1.98
CA GLU A 111 20.67 1.99 -1.51
C GLU A 111 20.41 0.52 -1.12
N ARG A 112 19.15 0.10 -0.92
CA ARG A 112 18.78 -1.29 -0.63
C ARG A 112 18.71 -2.14 -1.90
N THR A 113 18.53 -1.51 -3.07
CA THR A 113 18.48 -2.23 -4.34
C THR A 113 19.87 -2.67 -4.75
N LEU A 114 20.03 -3.99 -4.79
CA LEU A 114 20.94 -4.77 -5.62
C LEU A 114 21.95 -3.89 -6.37
N HIS A 115 23.20 -3.82 -5.88
CA HIS A 115 24.32 -3.53 -6.77
C HIS A 115 24.40 -4.66 -7.80
N THR A 116 23.59 -4.53 -8.85
CA THR A 116 23.82 -5.19 -10.12
C THR A 116 25.20 -4.75 -10.53
N SER A 117 26.18 -5.63 -10.40
CA SER A 117 27.47 -5.38 -10.99
C SER A 117 27.23 -5.30 -12.49
N ASP A 118 27.39 -4.12 -13.08
CA ASP A 118 27.34 -3.81 -14.53
C ASP A 118 28.45 -4.56 -15.33
N ASN A 119 28.89 -5.72 -14.86
CA ASN A 119 29.83 -6.57 -15.55
C ASN A 119 29.05 -7.61 -16.36
N ASP A 120 28.77 -7.25 -17.61
CA ASP A 120 28.24 -8.05 -18.73
C ASP A 120 29.02 -9.35 -19.05
N ASN A 121 29.87 -9.84 -18.14
CA ASN A 121 30.81 -10.94 -18.40
C ASN A 121 30.72 -12.12 -17.41
N TYR A 122 29.74 -12.14 -16.49
CA TYR A 122 29.48 -13.36 -15.74
C TYR A 122 28.44 -14.21 -16.47
N GLN A 123 28.92 -15.34 -16.99
CA GLN A 123 28.11 -16.46 -17.45
C GLN A 123 27.39 -17.05 -16.22
N GLN A 124 26.31 -16.40 -15.79
CA GLN A 124 25.63 -16.68 -14.53
C GLN A 124 24.81 -17.97 -14.64
N LYS A 125 25.26 -18.99 -13.92
CA LYS A 125 24.53 -20.25 -13.67
C LYS A 125 23.61 -20.02 -12.47
N GLY A 126 22.31 -20.24 -12.62
CA GLY A 126 21.29 -20.09 -11.57
C GLY A 126 20.36 -18.91 -11.80
N ALA A 127 19.06 -19.07 -11.61
CA ALA A 127 18.04 -18.01 -11.68
C ALA A 127 18.03 -17.13 -10.42
N ILE A 128 18.30 -17.72 -9.24
CA ILE A 128 18.45 -17.02 -7.97
C ILE A 128 19.64 -17.65 -7.23
N MET A 129 20.60 -16.82 -6.84
CA MET A 129 21.79 -17.23 -6.10
C MET A 129 21.98 -16.34 -4.87
N MET A 130 22.13 -16.95 -3.70
CA MET A 130 22.43 -16.28 -2.43
C MET A 130 23.65 -16.94 -1.78
N ARG A 131 24.62 -16.13 -1.35
CA ARG A 131 25.84 -16.60 -0.67
C ARG A 131 25.99 -15.89 0.67
N ASN A 132 25.88 -16.67 1.73
CA ASN A 132 25.96 -16.21 3.12
C ASN A 132 25.13 -14.92 3.38
N ALA A 133 23.94 -14.86 2.79
CA ALA A 133 23.12 -13.66 2.78
C ALA A 133 22.30 -13.53 4.07
N SER A 134 22.35 -12.36 4.68
CA SER A 134 21.52 -12.01 5.85
C SER A 134 20.64 -10.80 5.54
N PHE A 135 19.42 -10.82 6.07
CA PHE A 135 18.41 -9.81 5.81
C PHE A 135 17.68 -9.37 7.07
N SER A 136 17.37 -8.07 7.13
CA SER A 136 16.65 -7.41 8.22
C SER A 136 15.55 -6.50 7.67
N TRP A 137 14.50 -6.29 8.46
CA TRP A 137 13.41 -5.36 8.12
C TRP A 137 13.76 -3.91 8.46
N ASP A 138 14.46 -3.70 9.57
CA ASP A 138 14.80 -2.39 10.13
C ASP A 138 16.31 -2.11 10.14
N GLY A 139 17.13 -3.11 9.79
CA GLY A 139 18.59 -3.01 9.74
C GLY A 139 19.26 -3.26 11.09
N HIS A 140 18.50 -3.65 12.12
CA HIS A 140 19.05 -3.97 13.44
C HIS A 140 19.26 -5.48 13.60
N ASP A 141 18.16 -6.23 13.64
CA ASP A 141 18.19 -7.67 13.88
C ASP A 141 17.99 -8.43 12.57
N ASP A 142 18.89 -9.39 12.31
CA ASP A 142 18.79 -10.28 11.15
C ASP A 142 17.60 -11.23 11.35
N CYS A 143 16.53 -11.03 10.59
CA CYS A 143 15.39 -11.95 10.54
C CYS A 143 15.75 -13.24 9.78
N LEU A 144 16.59 -13.10 8.75
CA LEU A 144 17.16 -14.20 7.99
C LEU A 144 18.68 -14.11 8.11
N SER A 145 19.34 -15.20 8.46
CA SER A 145 20.79 -15.22 8.65
C SER A 145 21.46 -16.32 7.83
N SER A 146 22.60 -15.98 7.22
CA SER A 146 23.53 -16.92 6.58
C SER A 146 22.89 -17.86 5.54
N LEU A 147 22.00 -17.31 4.70
CA LEU A 147 21.33 -18.07 3.66
C LEU A 147 22.29 -18.43 2.51
N ASN A 148 22.28 -19.69 2.11
CA ASN A 148 22.99 -20.21 0.94
C ASN A 148 21.99 -20.95 0.05
N ILE A 149 21.58 -20.30 -1.04
CA ILE A 149 20.53 -20.80 -1.94
C ILE A 149 21.07 -20.71 -3.37
N ASP A 150 20.90 -21.77 -4.14
CA ASP A 150 21.20 -21.81 -5.56
C ASP A 150 20.03 -22.50 -6.28
N ILE A 151 19.28 -21.74 -7.07
CA ILE A 151 18.10 -22.23 -7.80
C ILE A 151 18.40 -22.17 -9.28
N GLU A 152 18.40 -23.33 -9.94
CA GLU A 152 18.62 -23.43 -11.38
C GLU A 152 17.38 -22.99 -12.19
N PRO A 153 17.55 -22.41 -13.39
CA PRO A 153 16.44 -22.05 -14.26
C PRO A 153 15.55 -23.25 -14.63
N GLY A 154 14.24 -23.06 -14.64
CA GLY A 154 13.27 -24.11 -15.04
C GLY A 154 12.99 -25.17 -13.97
N THR A 155 13.51 -25.00 -12.75
CA THR A 155 13.24 -25.91 -11.63
C THR A 155 11.98 -25.49 -10.86
N PHE A 156 11.20 -26.49 -10.43
CA PHE A 156 10.07 -26.27 -9.51
C PHE A 156 10.54 -26.50 -8.06
N VAL A 157 10.59 -25.43 -7.28
CA VAL A 157 11.11 -25.45 -5.89
C VAL A 157 9.99 -25.16 -4.90
N GLY A 158 9.78 -26.08 -3.96
CA GLY A 158 8.88 -25.90 -2.82
C GLY A 158 9.64 -25.56 -1.55
N ILE A 159 9.17 -24.56 -0.78
CA ILE A 159 9.75 -24.16 0.50
C ILE A 159 8.78 -24.54 1.62
N ALA A 160 9.22 -25.40 2.55
CA ALA A 160 8.44 -25.84 3.70
C ALA A 160 9.14 -25.48 5.02
N GLY A 161 8.36 -25.27 6.08
CA GLY A 161 8.89 -24.96 7.41
C GLY A 161 7.79 -24.51 8.37
N VAL A 162 8.10 -24.44 9.66
CA VAL A 162 7.15 -24.06 10.72
C VAL A 162 6.59 -22.64 10.56
N VAL A 163 5.44 -22.35 11.15
CA VAL A 163 4.89 -20.98 11.15
C VAL A 163 5.90 -20.03 11.82
N GLY A 164 6.17 -18.88 11.20
CA GLY A 164 7.17 -17.94 11.69
C GLY A 164 8.62 -18.24 11.30
N SER A 165 8.90 -19.30 10.53
CA SER A 165 10.26 -19.66 10.09
C SER A 165 10.89 -18.72 9.05
N GLY A 166 10.29 -17.56 8.76
CA GLY A 166 10.83 -16.59 7.78
C GLY A 166 10.54 -16.90 6.30
N LYS A 167 9.63 -17.81 5.94
CA LYS A 167 9.30 -18.11 4.53
C LYS A 167 8.83 -16.90 3.74
N SER A 168 7.87 -16.14 4.30
CA SER A 168 7.39 -14.92 3.66
C SER A 168 8.48 -13.85 3.59
N SER A 169 9.33 -13.77 4.61
CA SER A 169 10.52 -12.91 4.63
C SER A 169 11.50 -13.30 3.51
N LEU A 170 11.68 -14.58 3.21
CA LEU A 170 12.55 -15.03 2.13
C LEU A 170 12.06 -14.53 0.77
N PHE A 171 10.75 -14.58 0.51
CA PHE A 171 10.18 -13.99 -0.72
C PHE A 171 10.38 -12.47 -0.76
N ALA A 172 10.18 -11.77 0.36
CA ALA A 172 10.45 -10.33 0.45
C ALA A 172 11.92 -9.99 0.19
N ALA A 173 12.86 -10.81 0.69
CA ALA A 173 14.28 -10.68 0.42
C ALA A 173 14.64 -10.89 -1.06
N ILE A 174 14.03 -11.87 -1.73
CA ILE A 174 14.21 -12.10 -3.18
C ILE A 174 13.69 -10.90 -3.99
N LEU A 175 12.57 -10.30 -3.57
CA LEU A 175 11.97 -9.13 -4.23
C LEU A 175 12.70 -7.81 -3.95
N GLY A 176 13.67 -7.80 -3.03
CA GLY A 176 14.40 -6.60 -2.63
C GLY A 176 13.67 -5.71 -1.61
N GLU A 177 12.60 -6.19 -0.99
CA GLU A 177 11.82 -5.46 0.03
C GLU A 177 12.51 -5.45 1.41
N MET A 178 13.43 -6.39 1.65
CA MET A 178 14.21 -6.45 2.90
C MET A 178 15.61 -5.87 2.73
N ILE A 179 16.13 -5.28 3.80
CA ILE A 179 17.50 -4.74 3.82
C ILE A 179 18.48 -5.90 3.94
N ARG A 180 19.37 -6.01 2.96
CA ARG A 180 20.51 -6.93 3.04
C ARG A 180 21.55 -6.36 4.01
N THR A 181 21.86 -7.09 5.07
CA THR A 181 22.90 -6.71 6.05
C THR A 181 24.26 -7.32 5.70
N LYS A 182 24.29 -8.55 5.19
CA LYS A 182 25.52 -9.29 4.84
C LYS A 182 25.32 -10.17 3.61
N GLY A 183 26.43 -10.58 3.01
CA GLY A 183 26.47 -11.54 1.91
C GLY A 183 26.05 -10.98 0.56
N GLU A 184 25.81 -11.88 -0.38
CA GLU A 184 25.49 -11.54 -1.77
C GLU A 184 24.20 -12.23 -2.22
N ILE A 185 23.42 -11.52 -3.02
CA ILE A 185 22.24 -12.03 -3.71
C ILE A 185 22.35 -11.61 -5.17
N ASN A 186 22.07 -12.54 -6.07
CA ASN A 186 22.03 -12.32 -7.50
C ASN A 186 20.78 -12.96 -8.09
N THR A 187 20.04 -12.19 -8.88
CA THR A 187 18.75 -12.55 -9.49
C THR A 187 18.79 -12.44 -11.03
N ASN A 188 19.98 -12.29 -11.61
CA ASN A 188 20.27 -12.21 -13.05
C ASN A 188 19.38 -11.22 -13.83
N ASN A 189 18.96 -10.11 -13.23
CA ASN A 189 18.04 -9.12 -13.82
C ASN A 189 16.74 -9.73 -14.38
N SER A 190 16.30 -10.86 -13.85
CA SER A 190 15.06 -11.50 -14.28
C SER A 190 13.83 -10.72 -13.80
N SER A 191 12.75 -10.70 -14.59
CA SER A 191 11.46 -10.22 -14.11
C SER A 191 10.91 -11.17 -13.03
N PHE A 192 10.14 -10.65 -12.08
CA PHE A 192 9.50 -11.45 -11.04
C PHE A 192 8.00 -11.31 -11.13
N SER A 193 7.29 -12.43 -11.02
CA SER A 193 5.84 -12.42 -10.83
C SER A 193 5.54 -12.91 -9.41
N TYR A 194 4.84 -12.09 -8.63
CA TYR A 194 4.60 -12.34 -7.22
C TYR A 194 3.10 -12.45 -6.93
N VAL A 195 2.72 -13.52 -6.23
CA VAL A 195 1.36 -13.72 -5.73
C VAL A 195 1.40 -13.70 -4.21
N ALA A 196 0.89 -12.61 -3.63
CA ALA A 196 0.87 -12.43 -2.18
C ALA A 196 -0.13 -13.37 -1.50
N GLN A 197 0.14 -13.70 -0.23
CA GLN A 197 -0.79 -14.48 0.61
C GLN A 197 -2.16 -13.80 0.73
N THR A 198 -2.18 -12.47 0.88
CA THR A 198 -3.38 -11.64 0.82
C THR A 198 -3.43 -10.91 -0.51
N ALA A 199 -4.23 -11.41 -1.44
CA ALA A 199 -4.40 -10.84 -2.77
C ALA A 199 -4.86 -9.38 -2.71
N TRP A 200 -4.11 -8.49 -3.39
CA TRP A 200 -4.49 -7.09 -3.56
C TRP A 200 -5.27 -6.89 -4.86
N ILE A 201 -6.51 -6.41 -4.73
CA ILE A 201 -7.44 -6.17 -5.83
C ILE A 201 -7.73 -4.66 -5.91
N PHE A 202 -7.57 -4.10 -7.11
CA PHE A 202 -7.81 -2.69 -7.40
C PHE A 202 -9.30 -2.41 -7.59
N CYS A 203 -9.69 -1.16 -7.30
CA CYS A 203 -11.02 -0.63 -7.59
C CYS A 203 -11.20 -0.40 -9.11
N ASP A 204 -11.42 -1.49 -9.85
CA ASP A 204 -11.63 -1.46 -11.29
C ASP A 204 -12.41 -2.73 -11.70
N THR A 205 -12.67 -2.89 -13.00
CA THR A 205 -13.22 -4.11 -13.58
C THR A 205 -12.35 -5.33 -13.25
N LEU A 206 -12.99 -6.50 -13.21
CA LEU A 206 -12.28 -7.76 -13.00
C LEU A 206 -11.26 -8.03 -14.12
N ARG A 207 -11.62 -7.69 -15.37
CA ARG A 207 -10.71 -7.76 -16.52
C ARG A 207 -9.46 -6.90 -16.32
N ALA A 208 -9.62 -5.64 -15.91
CA ALA A 208 -8.47 -4.75 -15.66
C ALA A 208 -7.57 -5.29 -14.54
N ASN A 209 -8.17 -5.85 -13.50
CA ASN A 209 -7.44 -6.50 -12.40
C ASN A 209 -6.61 -7.71 -12.84
N ILE A 210 -7.10 -8.48 -13.82
CA ILE A 210 -6.40 -9.64 -14.39
C ILE A 210 -5.31 -9.18 -15.37
N LEU A 211 -5.62 -8.23 -16.27
CA LEU A 211 -4.67 -7.76 -17.29
C LEU A 211 -3.52 -6.94 -16.71
N PHE A 212 -3.78 -6.14 -15.67
CA PHE A 212 -2.80 -5.30 -14.98
C PHE A 212 -1.88 -4.53 -15.94
N GLU A 213 -2.46 -3.54 -16.62
CA GLU A 213 -1.82 -2.65 -17.61
C GLU A 213 -1.33 -3.33 -18.90
N LYS A 214 -1.56 -4.63 -19.09
CA LYS A 214 -1.31 -5.31 -20.37
C LYS A 214 -2.46 -5.08 -21.36
N PRO A 215 -2.16 -5.01 -22.67
CA PRO A 215 -3.20 -4.94 -23.68
C PRO A 215 -4.07 -6.21 -23.65
N TYR A 216 -5.35 -6.04 -23.98
CA TYR A 216 -6.28 -7.15 -24.03
C TYR A 216 -6.01 -8.03 -25.26
N ASP A 217 -5.58 -9.26 -25.01
CA ASP A 217 -5.49 -10.35 -25.99
C ASP A 217 -6.50 -11.43 -25.59
N GLU A 218 -7.53 -11.61 -26.40
CA GLU A 218 -8.64 -12.53 -26.14
C GLU A 218 -8.16 -13.99 -25.98
N GLN A 219 -7.20 -14.44 -26.78
CA GLN A 219 -6.73 -15.83 -26.71
C GLN A 219 -5.94 -16.06 -25.43
N ARG A 220 -5.01 -15.15 -25.12
CA ARG A 220 -4.20 -15.22 -23.90
C ARG A 220 -5.08 -15.11 -22.66
N TYR A 221 -6.00 -14.15 -22.64
CA TYR A 221 -6.94 -13.93 -21.55
C TYR A 221 -7.81 -15.17 -21.31
N THR A 222 -8.40 -15.75 -22.36
CA THR A 222 -9.24 -16.95 -22.24
C THR A 222 -8.45 -18.13 -21.70
N ARG A 223 -7.18 -18.31 -22.12
CA ARG A 223 -6.30 -19.36 -21.57
C ARG A 223 -6.03 -19.14 -20.09
N VAL A 224 -5.74 -17.91 -19.67
CA VAL A 224 -5.49 -17.57 -18.25
C VAL A 224 -6.74 -17.81 -17.40
N VAL A 225 -7.90 -17.32 -17.83
CA VAL A 225 -9.17 -17.47 -17.10
C VAL A 225 -9.50 -18.95 -16.89
N ARG A 226 -9.33 -19.77 -17.93
CA ARG A 226 -9.53 -21.23 -17.84
C ARG A 226 -8.50 -21.89 -16.93
N ALA A 227 -7.22 -21.56 -17.06
CA ALA A 227 -6.15 -22.12 -16.24
C ALA A 227 -6.31 -21.81 -14.75
N CYS A 228 -6.85 -20.63 -14.42
CA CYS A 228 -7.16 -20.23 -13.04
C CYS A 228 -8.55 -20.67 -12.57
N CYS A 229 -9.30 -21.43 -13.38
CA CYS A 229 -10.66 -21.88 -13.09
C CYS A 229 -11.61 -20.71 -12.72
N LEU A 230 -11.46 -19.56 -13.37
CA LEU A 230 -12.29 -18.37 -13.14
C LEU A 230 -13.57 -18.35 -13.99
N ASP A 231 -13.74 -19.28 -14.95
CA ASP A 231 -14.89 -19.31 -15.86
C ASP A 231 -16.23 -19.30 -15.10
N ILE A 232 -16.35 -20.12 -14.05
CA ILE A 232 -17.57 -20.22 -13.24
C ILE A 232 -17.81 -18.94 -12.46
N ASP A 233 -16.76 -18.32 -11.92
CA ASP A 233 -16.87 -17.07 -11.17
C ASP A 233 -17.35 -15.93 -12.06
N LEU A 234 -16.85 -15.87 -13.31
CA LEU A 234 -17.30 -14.89 -14.29
C LEU A 234 -18.79 -15.03 -14.60
N ILE A 235 -19.29 -16.26 -14.73
CA ILE A 235 -20.73 -16.52 -14.96
C ILE A 235 -21.55 -16.05 -13.74
N MET A 236 -21.06 -16.29 -12.52
CA MET A 236 -21.73 -15.87 -11.29
C MET A 236 -21.83 -14.35 -11.12
N LEU A 237 -20.92 -13.59 -11.74
CA LEU A 237 -20.96 -12.12 -11.76
C LEU A 237 -22.07 -11.56 -12.68
N GLY A 238 -22.86 -12.44 -13.30
CA GLY A 238 -24.05 -12.09 -14.06
C GLY A 238 -23.71 -11.57 -15.46
N PRO A 239 -24.61 -10.78 -16.08
CA PRO A 239 -24.52 -10.45 -17.51
C PRO A 239 -23.32 -9.57 -17.88
N ARG A 240 -22.71 -8.89 -16.89
CA ARG A 240 -21.49 -8.09 -17.11
C ARG A 240 -20.21 -8.90 -17.00
N GLY A 241 -20.25 -10.10 -16.41
CA GLY A 241 -19.12 -11.01 -16.31
C GLY A 241 -17.85 -10.32 -15.82
N ASP A 242 -16.82 -10.32 -16.67
CA ASP A 242 -15.50 -9.77 -16.38
C ASP A 242 -15.41 -8.23 -16.41
N LEU A 243 -16.43 -7.54 -16.95
CA LEU A 243 -16.57 -6.09 -16.88
C LEU A 243 -17.23 -5.61 -15.58
N THR A 244 -17.53 -6.53 -14.66
CA THR A 244 -18.06 -6.19 -13.35
C THR A 244 -17.03 -5.40 -12.55
N ILE A 245 -17.47 -4.24 -12.02
CA ILE A 245 -16.65 -3.38 -11.18
C ILE A 245 -16.45 -4.04 -9.81
N ILE A 246 -15.19 -4.18 -9.43
CA ILE A 246 -14.81 -4.67 -8.12
C ILE A 246 -14.59 -3.49 -7.17
N GLY A 247 -15.31 -3.49 -6.04
CA GLY A 247 -15.20 -2.45 -5.02
C GLY A 247 -13.88 -2.51 -4.22
N GLU A 248 -13.71 -1.57 -3.30
CA GLU A 248 -12.49 -1.41 -2.50
C GLU A 248 -12.06 -2.72 -1.82
N LYS A 249 -10.79 -3.12 -2.01
CA LYS A 249 -10.21 -4.38 -1.51
C LYS A 249 -10.97 -5.66 -1.93
N GLY A 250 -11.79 -5.60 -2.98
CA GLY A 250 -12.50 -6.77 -3.50
C GLY A 250 -13.59 -7.30 -2.58
N VAL A 251 -14.34 -6.42 -1.89
CA VAL A 251 -15.48 -6.79 -1.04
C VAL A 251 -16.51 -7.68 -1.76
N ASN A 252 -16.64 -7.53 -3.08
CA ASN A 252 -17.57 -8.31 -3.89
C ASN A 252 -17.12 -9.76 -4.17
N LEU A 253 -15.88 -10.12 -3.81
CA LEU A 253 -15.28 -11.42 -4.11
C LEU A 253 -15.06 -12.23 -2.83
N SER A 254 -15.19 -13.55 -2.92
CA SER A 254 -14.77 -14.46 -1.86
C SER A 254 -13.24 -14.47 -1.70
N GLY A 255 -12.74 -14.97 -0.56
CA GLY A 255 -11.29 -15.11 -0.34
C GLY A 255 -10.59 -15.93 -1.43
N GLY A 256 -11.18 -17.06 -1.82
CA GLY A 256 -10.64 -17.93 -2.88
C GLY A 256 -10.70 -17.27 -4.26
N GLN A 257 -11.76 -16.50 -4.55
CA GLN A 257 -11.84 -15.73 -5.80
C GLN A 257 -10.73 -14.68 -5.88
N ARG A 258 -10.48 -13.93 -4.79
CA ARG A 258 -9.39 -12.94 -4.77
C ARG A 258 -8.03 -13.57 -5.05
N VAL A 259 -7.75 -14.73 -4.47
CA VAL A 259 -6.49 -15.47 -4.73
C VAL A 259 -6.39 -15.89 -6.19
N ARG A 260 -7.46 -16.46 -6.77
CA ARG A 260 -7.47 -16.86 -8.20
C ARG A 260 -7.29 -15.68 -9.15
N VAL A 261 -7.85 -14.51 -8.83
CA VAL A 261 -7.65 -13.28 -9.62
C VAL A 261 -6.20 -12.80 -9.53
N SER A 262 -5.59 -12.83 -8.34
CA SER A 262 -4.17 -12.49 -8.18
C SER A 262 -3.25 -13.48 -8.88
N LEU A 263 -3.61 -14.76 -8.90
CA LEU A 263 -2.89 -15.79 -9.67
C LEU A 263 -3.04 -15.56 -11.17
N ALA A 264 -4.25 -15.25 -11.63
CA ALA A 264 -4.52 -14.91 -13.02
C ALA A 264 -3.66 -13.72 -13.48
N ARG A 265 -3.49 -12.69 -12.63
CA ARG A 265 -2.60 -11.56 -12.91
C ARG A 265 -1.15 -12.00 -13.17
N ALA A 266 -0.61 -12.88 -12.32
CA ALA A 266 0.73 -13.42 -12.52
C ALA A 266 0.84 -14.26 -13.81
N PHE A 267 -0.21 -15.03 -14.13
CA PHE A 267 -0.26 -15.84 -15.33
C PHE A 267 -0.42 -15.00 -16.59
N VAL A 268 -1.15 -13.88 -16.57
CA VAL A 268 -1.20 -12.97 -17.72
C VAL A 268 0.20 -12.59 -18.14
N GLU A 269 1.15 -12.38 -17.22
CA GLU A 269 2.52 -12.05 -17.58
C GLU A 269 3.31 -13.23 -18.18
N ARG A 270 3.14 -14.44 -17.63
CA ARG A 270 4.06 -15.58 -17.87
C ARG A 270 3.40 -16.89 -18.31
N ILE A 271 2.16 -16.86 -18.79
CA ILE A 271 1.41 -18.09 -19.13
C ILE A 271 2.16 -18.99 -20.12
N ASP A 272 2.92 -18.43 -21.07
CA ASP A 272 3.66 -19.24 -22.04
C ASP A 272 4.87 -19.95 -21.41
N GLU A 273 5.48 -19.39 -20.36
CA GLU A 273 6.54 -20.04 -19.59
C GLU A 273 5.94 -21.17 -18.73
N TYR A 274 4.86 -20.88 -18.00
CA TYR A 274 4.20 -21.87 -17.14
C TYR A 274 3.54 -23.00 -17.94
N ALA A 275 2.96 -22.73 -19.10
CA ALA A 275 2.31 -23.74 -19.94
C ALA A 275 3.29 -24.70 -20.62
N ARG A 276 4.57 -24.33 -20.73
CA ARG A 276 5.63 -25.17 -21.30
C ARG A 276 6.35 -26.02 -20.26
N LEU A 277 6.15 -25.75 -18.97
CA LEU A 277 6.66 -26.61 -17.93
C LEU A 277 6.04 -28.00 -18.12
N PRO A 278 6.84 -29.08 -17.98
CA PRO A 278 6.28 -30.42 -17.99
C PRO A 278 5.23 -30.46 -16.89
N GLN A 279 3.99 -30.74 -17.29
CA GLN A 279 2.93 -31.01 -16.33
C GLN A 279 3.44 -32.13 -15.41
N GLU A 280 3.31 -31.94 -14.09
CA GLU A 280 3.72 -32.98 -13.14
C GLU A 280 3.17 -34.32 -13.65
N GLU A 281 4.07 -35.28 -13.86
CA GLU A 281 3.70 -36.60 -14.35
C GLU A 281 2.57 -37.13 -13.47
N ASP A 282 1.49 -37.54 -14.12
CA ASP A 282 0.50 -38.46 -13.57
C ASP A 282 1.20 -39.83 -13.37
N SER A 283 2.15 -39.86 -12.43
CA SER A 283 2.96 -40.97 -11.93
C SER A 283 3.19 -42.12 -12.93
N GLY A 284 3.68 -41.86 -14.16
CA GLY A 284 4.18 -42.87 -15.11
C GLY A 284 3.34 -44.14 -15.28
N GLY A 285 2.07 -44.10 -14.93
CA GLY A 285 1.26 -45.26 -14.61
C GLY A 285 -0.04 -45.02 -15.32
N SER A 286 -0.20 -45.69 -16.45
CA SER A 286 -1.38 -45.66 -17.31
C SER A 286 -2.67 -46.01 -16.53
N LYS A 287 -3.15 -45.09 -15.70
CA LYS A 287 -4.53 -45.10 -15.21
C LYS A 287 -5.30 -44.19 -16.13
N ARG A 288 -5.64 -44.78 -17.28
CA ARG A 288 -6.68 -44.32 -18.20
C ARG A 288 -7.81 -43.71 -17.36
N LEU A 289 -8.05 -42.40 -17.49
CA LEU A 289 -9.19 -41.73 -16.87
C LEU A 289 -10.44 -42.58 -17.16
N ILE A 290 -10.97 -43.24 -16.14
CA ILE A 290 -12.16 -44.08 -16.27
C ILE A 290 -13.33 -43.12 -16.44
N ARG A 291 -13.86 -43.01 -17.66
CA ARG A 291 -15.11 -42.28 -17.88
C ARG A 291 -16.20 -42.98 -17.09
N THR A 292 -16.85 -42.26 -16.19
CA THR A 292 -18.01 -42.78 -15.47
C THR A 292 -19.12 -43.14 -16.47
N PRO A 293 -19.79 -44.29 -16.29
CA PRO A 293 -20.95 -44.68 -17.09
C PRO A 293 -22.04 -43.60 -17.11
N THR A 294 -22.88 -43.58 -18.15
CA THR A 294 -23.99 -42.61 -18.31
C THR A 294 -25.09 -42.72 -17.25
N ASP A 295 -25.08 -43.80 -16.48
CA ASP A 295 -25.96 -44.19 -15.39
C ASP A 295 -25.33 -43.97 -13.99
N TRP A 296 -24.15 -43.34 -13.93
CA TRP A 296 -23.46 -42.99 -12.69
C TRP A 296 -24.24 -41.94 -11.88
N PRO A 297 -24.41 -42.11 -10.55
CA PRO A 297 -25.75 -42.18 -9.96
C PRO A 297 -26.41 -40.81 -9.78
N ASN A 298 -27.63 -40.69 -10.31
CA ASN A 298 -28.51 -39.53 -10.08
C ASN A 298 -29.21 -39.57 -8.69
N ARG A 299 -29.12 -40.69 -7.95
CA ARG A 299 -29.53 -40.82 -6.54
C ARG A 299 -28.67 -41.88 -5.84
N GLY A 300 -27.99 -41.49 -4.77
CA GLY A 300 -27.19 -42.35 -3.90
C GLY A 300 -26.13 -41.55 -3.12
N ALA A 301 -25.81 -41.98 -1.90
CA ALA A 301 -24.69 -41.44 -1.13
C ALA A 301 -23.43 -42.24 -1.49
N ILE A 302 -22.34 -41.55 -1.83
CA ILE A 302 -21.04 -42.19 -2.05
C ILE A 302 -20.46 -42.54 -0.67
N GLU A 303 -20.40 -43.83 -0.36
CA GLU A 303 -19.81 -44.33 0.89
C GLU A 303 -18.38 -44.81 0.64
N PHE A 304 -17.39 -44.13 1.23
CA PHE A 304 -15.99 -44.55 1.16
C PHE A 304 -15.72 -45.55 2.29
N ARG A 305 -15.59 -46.83 1.96
CA ARG A 305 -15.19 -47.89 2.91
C ARG A 305 -13.71 -48.21 2.74
N ASN A 306 -12.93 -48.05 3.81
CA ASN A 306 -11.48 -48.35 3.85
C ASN A 306 -10.68 -47.65 2.73
N TYR A 307 -10.98 -46.38 2.49
CA TYR A 307 -10.26 -45.56 1.52
C TYR A 307 -9.04 -44.93 2.19
N SER A 308 -7.88 -44.96 1.52
CA SER A 308 -6.69 -44.25 1.98
C SER A 308 -6.09 -43.46 0.83
N LEU A 309 -5.71 -42.21 1.12
CA LEU A 309 -5.14 -41.29 0.14
C LEU A 309 -3.62 -41.27 0.31
N ARG A 310 -2.91 -41.34 -0.82
CA ARG A 310 -1.44 -41.26 -0.83
C ARG A 310 -1.00 -40.22 -1.86
N TYR A 311 -0.28 -39.21 -1.39
CA TYR A 311 0.17 -38.08 -2.22
C TYR A 311 1.34 -38.43 -3.16
N ARG A 312 2.23 -39.36 -2.73
CA ARG A 312 3.31 -39.94 -3.56
C ARG A 312 3.52 -41.40 -3.21
N SER A 313 3.89 -42.23 -4.18
CA SER A 313 4.13 -43.67 -4.02
C SER A 313 5.02 -44.04 -2.83
N ASN A 314 5.95 -43.16 -2.48
CA ASN A 314 7.02 -43.37 -1.51
C ASN A 314 6.65 -42.91 -0.09
N LEU A 315 5.45 -42.34 0.11
CA LEU A 315 4.96 -41.88 1.42
C LEU A 315 3.90 -42.85 1.93
N GLU A 316 3.73 -42.94 3.25
CA GLU A 316 2.67 -43.75 3.83
C GLU A 316 1.29 -43.16 3.49
N PRO A 317 0.25 -44.00 3.26
CA PRO A 317 -1.09 -43.52 2.99
C PRO A 317 -1.68 -42.92 4.28
N THR A 318 -2.31 -41.75 4.16
CA THR A 318 -3.20 -41.23 5.21
C THR A 318 -4.54 -41.96 5.13
N GLN A 319 -4.97 -42.54 6.25
CA GLN A 319 -6.31 -43.13 6.43
C GLN A 319 -7.40 -42.05 6.48
#